data_AF-A0A1H0TPC3-F1
#
_entry.id   AF-A0A1H0TPC3-F1
#
_cell.length_a   1.000
_cell.length_b   1.000
_cell.length_c   1.000
_cell.angle_alpha   90.00
_cell.angle_beta   90.00
_cell.angle_gamma   90.00
#
_symmetry.space_group_name_H-M   'P 1'
#
loop_
_entity.id
_entity.type
_entity.pdbx_description
1 polymer ?
#
loop_
_entity_poly.entity_id
_entity_poly.type
_entity_poly.pdbx_seq_one_letter_code
_entity_poly.pdbx_strand_id
1 'polypeptide(L)'
;MDVSTLDNANLREKLGHIYENEHPLWAPLFLILNASGLGIVDRYLSKKAVDFELRQIRLLLAELEKYSLGTTPSDSPDLIPALRISLNALNESRSEEKVRVFASILANIWHQKTSNWDATSQTLRLVRDLEDVHFLVLSEANKLNVEQPGKGMFSVGRKLSLATSAIEDLLPSDLDPMLIASCVSDLISKGLLNDSFISNNALEGNVEFSATNAPVTYSISDLGVWLIEQITPTPAASAS
;
A
#
# COMPACT_ATOMS: atom_id res chain seq x y z
N MET A 1 -21.56 -28.17 0.87
CA MET A 1 -21.39 -29.04 -0.32
C MET A 1 -20.65 -30.28 0.10
N ASP A 2 -21.12 -31.45 -0.35
CA ASP A 2 -20.48 -32.74 -0.09
C ASP A 2 -19.12 -32.80 -0.78
N VAL A 3 -18.05 -32.74 0.02
CA VAL A 3 -16.64 -32.71 -0.43
C VAL A 3 -16.23 -34.05 -1.07
N SER A 4 -17.03 -35.09 -0.91
CA SER A 4 -16.80 -36.45 -1.41
C SER A 4 -16.94 -36.60 -2.93
N THR A 5 -17.58 -35.66 -3.63
CA THR A 5 -17.71 -35.72 -5.10
C THR A 5 -16.51 -35.14 -5.84
N LEU A 6 -15.63 -34.41 -5.14
CA LEU A 6 -14.44 -33.81 -5.72
C LEU A 6 -13.28 -34.81 -5.88
N ASP A 7 -13.23 -35.92 -5.14
CA ASP A 7 -12.03 -36.78 -5.14
C ASP A 7 -11.70 -37.39 -6.52
N ASN A 8 -12.71 -37.61 -7.38
CA ASN A 8 -12.55 -38.23 -8.70
C ASN A 8 -12.62 -37.27 -9.90
N ALA A 9 -12.81 -35.97 -9.68
CA ALA A 9 -12.91 -34.98 -10.75
C ALA A 9 -11.51 -34.63 -11.32
N ASN A 10 -11.43 -34.47 -12.64
CA ASN A 10 -10.18 -34.09 -13.29
C ASN A 10 -9.81 -32.64 -12.90
N LEU A 11 -8.53 -32.27 -12.92
CA LEU A 11 -8.06 -30.99 -12.37
C LEU A 11 -8.79 -29.77 -12.97
N ARG A 12 -9.21 -29.87 -14.24
CA ARG A 12 -10.02 -28.88 -14.95
C ARG A 12 -11.47 -28.78 -14.47
N GLU A 13 -12.07 -29.88 -14.01
CA GLU A 13 -13.43 -29.95 -13.46
C GLU A 13 -13.46 -29.52 -11.99
N LYS A 14 -12.43 -29.87 -11.20
CA LYS A 14 -12.22 -29.33 -9.85
C LYS A 14 -12.11 -27.81 -9.88
N LEU A 15 -11.33 -27.31 -10.82
CA LEU A 15 -11.20 -25.87 -11.07
C LEU A 15 -12.52 -25.29 -11.59
N GLY A 16 -13.18 -25.93 -12.57
CA GLY A 16 -14.53 -25.60 -13.07
C GLY A 16 -15.57 -25.36 -11.99
N HIS A 17 -15.63 -26.24 -10.99
CA HIS A 17 -16.57 -26.13 -9.89
C HIS A 17 -16.22 -25.08 -8.84
N ILE A 18 -14.93 -24.71 -8.71
CA ILE A 18 -14.51 -23.54 -7.91
C ILE A 18 -14.80 -22.24 -8.68
N TYR A 19 -14.72 -22.25 -10.02
CA TYR A 19 -14.89 -21.09 -10.88
C TYR A 19 -16.32 -20.56 -10.99
N GLU A 20 -17.36 -21.39 -10.81
CA GLU A 20 -18.75 -20.95 -10.98
C GLU A 20 -19.29 -20.05 -9.85
N ASN A 21 -18.64 -20.01 -8.67
CA ASN A 21 -19.23 -19.37 -7.48
C ASN A 21 -18.37 -18.32 -6.76
N GLU A 22 -17.07 -18.17 -7.04
CA GLU A 22 -16.20 -17.42 -6.11
C GLU A 22 -15.82 -15.98 -6.46
N HIS A 23 -15.95 -15.47 -7.73
CA HIS A 23 -15.87 -14.03 -8.14
C HIS A 23 -15.34 -13.86 -9.60
N PRO A 24 -15.83 -12.89 -10.41
CA PRO A 24 -15.48 -12.75 -11.84
C PRO A 24 -13.99 -12.50 -12.16
N LEU A 25 -13.20 -11.94 -11.24
CA LEU A 25 -11.76 -11.74 -11.41
C LEU A 25 -10.92 -12.95 -10.95
N TRP A 26 -11.54 -13.93 -10.29
CA TRP A 26 -10.84 -15.11 -9.78
C TRP A 26 -10.24 -15.93 -10.93
N ALA A 27 -11.01 -16.18 -12.01
CA ALA A 27 -10.55 -16.95 -13.17
C ALA A 27 -9.33 -16.32 -13.90
N PRO A 28 -9.35 -15.03 -14.29
CA PRO A 28 -8.18 -14.41 -14.92
C PRO A 28 -6.98 -14.33 -13.97
N LEU A 29 -7.19 -14.00 -12.69
CA LEU A 29 -6.10 -13.96 -11.70
C LEU A 29 -5.45 -15.34 -11.54
N PHE A 30 -6.25 -16.41 -11.49
CA PHE A 30 -5.75 -17.77 -11.31
C PHE A 30 -4.95 -18.30 -12.52
N LEU A 31 -5.30 -17.88 -13.74
CA LEU A 31 -4.50 -18.15 -14.94
C LEU A 31 -3.15 -17.44 -14.87
N ILE A 32 -3.14 -16.16 -14.48
CA ILE A 32 -1.92 -15.36 -14.29
C ILE A 32 -1.04 -15.98 -13.19
N LEU A 33 -1.66 -16.42 -12.10
CA LEU A 33 -0.99 -17.05 -10.97
C LEU A 33 -0.31 -18.38 -11.33
N ASN A 34 -0.96 -19.23 -12.11
CA ASN A 34 -0.34 -20.46 -12.60
C ASN A 34 0.76 -20.17 -13.62
N ALA A 35 0.56 -19.22 -14.53
CA ALA A 35 1.58 -18.80 -15.49
C ALA A 35 2.82 -18.20 -14.79
N SER A 36 2.65 -17.59 -13.61
CA SER A 36 3.74 -17.04 -12.80
C SER A 36 4.59 -18.11 -12.08
N GLY A 37 4.25 -19.40 -12.20
CA GLY A 37 5.02 -20.51 -11.63
C GLY A 37 4.86 -20.67 -10.12
N LEU A 38 3.86 -20.02 -9.51
CA LEU A 38 3.62 -20.07 -8.06
C LEU A 38 3.02 -21.39 -7.57
N GLY A 39 2.64 -22.31 -8.48
CA GLY A 39 2.12 -23.63 -8.11
C GLY A 39 0.86 -23.56 -7.24
N ILE A 40 0.08 -22.48 -7.37
CA ILE A 40 -1.07 -22.18 -6.51
C ILE A 40 -2.14 -23.26 -6.61
N VAL A 41 -2.29 -23.93 -7.75
CA VAL A 41 -3.18 -25.11 -7.90
C VAL A 41 -2.80 -26.23 -6.91
N ASP A 42 -1.53 -26.64 -6.91
CA ASP A 42 -1.06 -27.75 -6.05
C ASP A 42 -1.08 -27.34 -4.56
N ARG A 43 -0.82 -26.07 -4.29
CA ARG A 43 -0.89 -25.51 -2.92
C ARG A 43 -2.33 -25.38 -2.43
N TYR A 44 -3.27 -24.89 -3.24
CA TYR A 44 -4.69 -24.73 -2.89
C TYR A 44 -5.33 -26.08 -2.49
N LEU A 45 -4.88 -27.17 -3.10
CA LEU A 45 -5.32 -28.53 -2.75
C LEU A 45 -4.75 -29.03 -1.39
N SER A 46 -3.71 -28.39 -0.84
CA SER A 46 -3.04 -28.77 0.42
C SER A 46 -3.56 -27.98 1.64
N LYS A 47 -4.70 -28.42 2.16
CA LYS A 47 -5.57 -27.80 3.21
C LYS A 47 -4.99 -27.14 4.50
N LYS A 48 -3.68 -27.06 4.78
CA LYS A 48 -3.20 -26.57 6.11
C LYS A 48 -2.27 -25.35 6.13
N ALA A 49 -1.57 -25.02 5.05
CA ALA A 49 -0.73 -23.81 4.96
C ALA A 49 -1.43 -22.65 4.22
N VAL A 50 -2.66 -22.88 3.80
CA VAL A 50 -3.34 -22.20 2.68
C VAL A 50 -4.30 -21.11 3.16
N ASP A 51 -4.77 -21.17 4.40
CA ASP A 51 -5.80 -20.25 4.88
C ASP A 51 -5.32 -18.78 4.89
N PHE A 52 -4.06 -18.53 5.22
CA PHE A 52 -3.51 -17.18 5.24
C PHE A 52 -3.28 -16.63 3.82
N GLU A 53 -2.57 -17.36 2.96
CA GLU A 53 -2.29 -16.94 1.58
C GLU A 53 -3.61 -16.77 0.78
N LEU A 54 -4.58 -17.67 0.93
CA LEU A 54 -5.89 -17.50 0.29
C LEU A 54 -6.66 -16.33 0.84
N ARG A 55 -6.57 -16.06 2.14
CA ARG A 55 -7.20 -14.88 2.71
C ARG A 55 -6.62 -13.61 2.10
N GLN A 56 -5.30 -13.52 1.94
CA GLN A 56 -4.66 -12.37 1.30
C GLN A 56 -5.07 -12.21 -0.17
N ILE A 57 -5.12 -13.31 -0.93
CA ILE A 57 -5.59 -13.28 -2.32
C ILE A 57 -7.06 -12.82 -2.41
N ARG A 58 -7.92 -13.31 -1.51
CA ARG A 58 -9.33 -12.90 -1.44
C ARG A 58 -9.50 -11.43 -1.10
N LEU A 59 -8.70 -10.92 -0.14
CA LEU A 59 -8.69 -9.50 0.20
C LEU A 59 -8.25 -8.65 -1.00
N LEU A 60 -7.19 -9.05 -1.70
CA LEU A 60 -6.72 -8.37 -2.90
C LEU A 60 -7.79 -8.33 -3.99
N LEU A 61 -8.48 -9.45 -4.23
CA LEU A 61 -9.53 -9.51 -5.25
C LEU A 61 -10.75 -8.65 -4.92
N ALA A 62 -11.23 -8.71 -3.68
CA ALA A 62 -12.31 -7.86 -3.21
C ALA A 62 -11.97 -6.36 -3.36
N GLU A 63 -10.70 -6.01 -3.20
CA GLU A 63 -10.23 -4.63 -3.40
C GLU A 63 -10.13 -4.26 -4.88
N LEU A 64 -9.63 -5.17 -5.72
CA LEU A 64 -9.56 -4.99 -7.17
C LEU A 64 -10.94 -4.80 -7.84
N GLU A 65 -12.01 -5.39 -7.28
CA GLU A 65 -13.39 -5.17 -7.79
C GLU A 65 -13.82 -3.71 -7.76
N LYS A 66 -13.34 -2.95 -6.78
CA LYS A 66 -13.70 -1.54 -6.60
C LYS A 66 -13.26 -0.69 -7.79
N TYR A 67 -12.29 -1.17 -8.57
CA TYR A 67 -11.75 -0.50 -9.74
C TYR A 67 -12.48 -0.84 -11.05
N SER A 68 -13.57 -1.61 -11.01
CA SER A 68 -14.38 -1.96 -12.20
C SER A 68 -13.56 -2.57 -13.34
N LEU A 69 -12.65 -3.47 -12.98
CA LEU A 69 -11.76 -4.13 -13.94
C LEU A 69 -12.56 -4.96 -14.94
N GLY A 70 -12.22 -4.85 -16.23
CA GLY A 70 -12.72 -5.76 -17.25
C GLY A 70 -12.28 -7.19 -16.97
N THR A 71 -13.04 -8.17 -17.46
CA THR A 71 -12.74 -9.61 -17.26
C THR A 71 -11.45 -10.05 -17.94
N THR A 72 -10.96 -9.29 -18.92
CA THR A 72 -9.67 -9.51 -19.58
C THR A 72 -8.68 -8.41 -19.20
N PRO A 73 -7.51 -8.76 -18.67
CA PRO A 73 -6.41 -7.81 -18.48
C PRO A 73 -5.91 -7.26 -19.82
N SER A 74 -5.23 -6.11 -19.80
CA SER A 74 -4.44 -5.65 -20.93
C SER A 74 -3.35 -6.68 -21.29
N ASP A 75 -2.90 -6.70 -22.55
CA ASP A 75 -1.77 -7.52 -23.00
C ASP A 75 -0.41 -7.02 -22.46
N SER A 76 -0.41 -6.30 -21.33
CA SER A 76 0.80 -5.75 -20.72
C SER A 76 1.69 -6.88 -20.21
N PRO A 77 2.97 -6.95 -20.62
CA PRO A 77 3.91 -7.94 -20.10
C PRO A 77 4.22 -7.71 -18.60
N ASP A 78 3.87 -6.54 -18.07
CA ASP A 78 4.23 -6.06 -16.75
C ASP A 78 3.25 -6.51 -15.66
N LEU A 79 2.05 -6.97 -16.04
CA LEU A 79 1.01 -7.37 -15.09
C LEU A 79 1.41 -8.60 -14.26
N ILE A 80 1.98 -9.63 -14.91
CA ILE A 80 2.44 -10.85 -14.25
C ILE A 80 3.52 -10.55 -13.19
N PRO A 81 4.63 -9.84 -13.52
CA PRO A 81 5.65 -9.52 -12.53
C PRO A 81 5.14 -8.58 -11.44
N ALA A 82 4.24 -7.62 -11.75
CA ALA A 82 3.60 -6.77 -10.74
C ALA A 82 2.77 -7.59 -9.75
N LEU A 83 1.96 -8.53 -10.24
CA LEU A 83 1.15 -9.40 -9.40
C LEU A 83 2.03 -10.27 -8.50
N ARG A 84 3.14 -10.79 -9.03
CA ARG A 84 4.09 -11.60 -8.25
C ARG A 84 4.72 -10.81 -7.11
N ILE A 85 5.16 -9.57 -7.37
CA ILE A 85 5.73 -8.71 -6.32
C ILE A 85 4.67 -8.42 -5.24
N SER A 86 3.47 -8.06 -5.67
CA SER A 86 2.35 -7.72 -4.79
C SER A 86 1.97 -8.89 -3.89
N LEU A 87 1.79 -10.09 -4.44
CA LEU A 87 1.39 -11.26 -3.66
C LEU A 87 2.46 -11.73 -2.69
N ASN A 88 3.74 -11.66 -3.07
CA ASN A 88 4.83 -11.95 -2.14
C ASN A 88 4.79 -10.97 -0.95
N ALA A 89 4.61 -9.68 -1.22
CA ALA A 89 4.50 -8.66 -0.18
C ALA A 89 3.29 -8.87 0.74
N LEU A 90 2.13 -9.22 0.17
CA LEU A 90 0.90 -9.48 0.92
C LEU A 90 0.97 -10.76 1.75
N ASN A 91 1.64 -11.80 1.26
CA ASN A 91 1.86 -13.03 2.03
C ASN A 91 2.82 -12.83 3.21
N GLU A 92 3.61 -11.77 3.20
CA GLU A 92 4.52 -11.40 4.29
C GLU A 92 3.90 -10.38 5.27
N SER A 93 2.70 -9.86 4.98
CA SER A 93 2.08 -8.79 5.76
C SER A 93 0.61 -9.06 6.12
N ARG A 94 0.13 -8.40 7.18
CA ARG A 94 -1.30 -8.38 7.56
C ARG A 94 -1.96 -7.03 7.32
N SER A 95 -1.23 -6.09 6.72
CA SER A 95 -1.66 -4.73 6.46
C SER A 95 -2.76 -4.70 5.40
N GLU A 96 -3.95 -4.21 5.80
CA GLU A 96 -5.05 -3.97 4.88
C GLU A 96 -4.78 -2.75 3.98
N GLU A 97 -3.98 -1.79 4.46
CA GLU A 97 -3.55 -0.64 3.66
C GLU A 97 -2.68 -1.10 2.48
N LYS A 98 -1.70 -1.99 2.71
CA LYS A 98 -0.88 -2.58 1.65
C LYS A 98 -1.75 -3.27 0.60
N VAL A 99 -2.79 -4.02 1.00
CA VAL A 99 -3.73 -4.64 0.05
C VAL A 99 -4.36 -3.59 -0.85
N ARG A 100 -4.85 -2.48 -0.28
CA ARG A 100 -5.43 -1.37 -1.03
C ARG A 100 -4.45 -0.71 -1.99
N VAL A 101 -3.25 -0.42 -1.50
CA VAL A 101 -2.20 0.21 -2.31
C VAL A 101 -1.79 -0.68 -3.49
N PHE A 102 -1.52 -1.96 -3.24
CA PHE A 102 -1.18 -2.91 -4.31
C PHE A 102 -2.34 -3.08 -5.30
N ALA A 103 -3.59 -3.13 -4.84
CA ALA A 103 -4.76 -3.20 -5.70
C ALA A 103 -4.84 -1.98 -6.65
N SER A 104 -4.62 -0.77 -6.14
CA SER A 104 -4.59 0.46 -6.94
C SER A 104 -3.54 0.40 -8.06
N ILE A 105 -2.31 0.01 -7.71
CA ILE A 105 -1.21 -0.09 -8.68
C ILE A 105 -1.51 -1.16 -9.73
N LEU A 106 -2.00 -2.34 -9.31
CA LEU A 106 -2.36 -3.43 -10.22
C LEU A 106 -3.52 -3.05 -11.14
N ALA A 107 -4.53 -2.34 -10.63
CA ALA A 107 -5.65 -1.85 -11.42
C ALA A 107 -5.19 -0.88 -12.52
N ASN A 108 -4.26 0.02 -12.20
CA ASN A 108 -3.67 0.92 -13.19
C ASN A 108 -2.94 0.15 -14.32
N ILE A 109 -2.16 -0.88 -13.97
CA ILE A 109 -1.48 -1.73 -14.95
C ILE A 109 -2.49 -2.54 -15.78
N TRP A 110 -3.58 -3.00 -15.15
CA TRP A 110 -4.64 -3.79 -15.80
C TRP A 110 -5.30 -3.03 -16.96
N HIS A 111 -5.43 -1.71 -16.85
CA HIS A 111 -6.02 -0.85 -17.89
C HIS A 111 -5.00 -0.37 -18.93
N GLN A 112 -3.71 -0.37 -18.61
CA GLN A 112 -2.67 0.19 -19.48
C GLN A 112 -2.04 -0.87 -20.39
N LYS A 113 -1.97 -0.60 -21.69
CA LYS A 113 -1.26 -1.45 -22.67
C LYS A 113 0.26 -1.26 -22.65
N THR A 114 0.71 -0.09 -22.18
CA THR A 114 2.12 0.28 -22.06
C THR A 114 2.32 0.87 -20.67
N SER A 115 3.15 0.25 -19.84
CA SER A 115 3.50 0.78 -18.52
C SER A 115 4.95 1.26 -18.51
N ASN A 116 5.26 2.25 -17.68
CA ASN A 116 6.65 2.54 -17.32
C ASN A 116 7.06 1.52 -16.24
N TRP A 117 7.48 0.33 -16.70
CA TRP A 117 7.81 -0.78 -15.81
C TRP A 117 8.89 -0.42 -14.78
N ASP A 118 9.89 0.35 -15.16
CA ASP A 118 10.97 0.74 -14.24
C ASP A 118 10.41 1.54 -13.05
N ALA A 119 9.61 2.58 -13.33
CA ALA A 119 8.95 3.37 -12.28
C ALA A 119 7.96 2.53 -11.46
N THR A 120 7.17 1.69 -12.13
CA THR A 120 6.17 0.81 -11.48
C THR A 120 6.84 -0.19 -10.56
N SER A 121 7.91 -0.84 -11.01
CA SER A 121 8.66 -1.83 -10.24
C SER A 121 9.35 -1.21 -9.03
N GLN A 122 9.89 0.01 -9.15
CA GLN A 122 10.44 0.76 -8.02
C GLN A 122 9.35 1.12 -7.01
N THR A 123 8.18 1.54 -7.49
CA THR A 123 7.02 1.86 -6.63
C THR A 123 6.55 0.63 -5.85
N LEU A 124 6.41 -0.50 -6.53
CA LEU A 124 6.01 -1.77 -5.88
C LEU A 124 7.02 -2.23 -4.83
N ARG A 125 8.32 -2.06 -5.09
CA ARG A 125 9.38 -2.37 -4.11
C ARG A 125 9.35 -1.42 -2.93
N LEU A 126 9.11 -0.13 -3.17
CA LEU A 126 8.98 0.86 -2.12
C LEU A 126 7.79 0.56 -1.21
N VAL A 127 6.60 0.37 -1.79
CA VAL A 127 5.36 0.04 -1.05
C VAL A 127 5.50 -1.24 -0.24
N ARG A 128 6.16 -2.28 -0.77
CA ARG A 128 6.42 -3.51 -0.04
C ARG A 128 7.11 -3.26 1.30
N ASP A 129 8.06 -2.33 1.31
CA ASP A 129 8.89 -2.03 2.47
C ASP A 129 8.20 -1.06 3.47
N LEU A 130 7.01 -0.52 3.15
CA LEU A 130 6.28 0.44 4.00
C LEU A 130 5.15 -0.23 4.78
N GLU A 131 5.13 -0.13 6.11
CA GLU A 131 4.01 -0.61 6.96
C GLU A 131 2.87 0.41 7.12
N ASP A 132 1.73 0.00 7.71
CA ASP A 132 0.54 0.83 7.94
C ASP A 132 0.85 2.21 8.54
N VAL A 133 1.73 2.25 9.54
CA VAL A 133 2.13 3.51 10.20
C VAL A 133 2.80 4.48 9.22
N HIS A 134 3.55 3.97 8.24
CA HIS A 134 4.17 4.79 7.21
C HIS A 134 3.12 5.47 6.34
N PHE A 135 2.09 4.72 5.92
CA PHE A 135 0.99 5.27 5.13
C PHE A 135 0.19 6.32 5.92
N LEU A 136 -0.03 6.11 7.22
CA LEU A 136 -0.70 7.08 8.08
C LEU A 136 0.12 8.39 8.20
N VAL A 137 1.41 8.29 8.51
CA VAL A 137 2.31 9.44 8.60
C VAL A 137 2.34 10.22 7.29
N LEU A 138 2.46 9.50 6.16
CA LEU A 138 2.46 10.10 4.83
C LEU A 138 1.12 10.80 4.51
N SER A 139 -0.01 10.17 4.84
CA SER A 139 -1.35 10.74 4.63
C SER A 139 -1.53 12.06 5.39
N GLU A 140 -1.20 12.09 6.68
CA GLU A 140 -1.31 13.31 7.49
C GLU A 140 -0.31 14.38 7.02
N ALA A 141 0.93 14.01 6.69
CA ALA A 141 1.91 14.93 6.14
C ALA A 141 1.41 15.56 4.82
N ASN A 142 0.73 14.79 3.97
CA ASN A 142 0.15 15.31 2.74
C ASN A 142 -1.03 16.24 2.98
N LYS A 143 -1.92 15.93 3.94
CA LYS A 143 -3.01 16.84 4.32
C LYS A 143 -2.46 18.21 4.74
N LEU A 144 -1.43 18.21 5.59
CA LEU A 144 -0.75 19.45 5.99
C LEU A 144 -0.15 20.19 4.80
N ASN A 145 0.43 19.47 3.84
CA ASN A 145 0.96 20.08 2.61
C ASN A 145 -0.15 20.64 1.70
N VAL A 146 -1.31 19.98 1.60
CA VAL A 146 -2.44 20.49 0.81
C VAL A 146 -3.06 21.73 1.45
N GLU A 147 -3.20 21.75 2.79
CA GLU A 147 -3.69 22.92 3.52
C GLU A 147 -2.73 24.11 3.44
N GLN A 148 -1.42 23.84 3.43
CA GLN A 148 -0.38 24.85 3.33
C GLN A 148 0.72 24.43 2.34
N PRO A 149 0.51 24.65 1.02
CA PRO A 149 1.43 24.21 -0.02
C PRO A 149 2.87 24.67 0.23
N GLY A 150 3.80 23.71 0.35
CA GLY A 150 5.23 23.96 0.59
C GLY A 150 5.58 24.43 2.00
N LYS A 151 4.60 24.47 2.93
CA LYS A 151 4.77 24.89 4.33
C LYS A 151 4.17 23.92 5.35
N GLY A 152 3.47 22.87 4.90
CA GLY A 152 2.92 21.81 5.75
C GLY A 152 4.01 21.09 6.52
N MET A 153 4.34 21.61 7.72
CA MET A 153 5.39 21.10 8.58
C MET A 153 4.78 20.42 9.81
N PHE A 154 5.39 19.31 10.22
CA PHE A 154 5.03 18.60 11.44
C PHE A 154 6.27 18.31 12.30
N SER A 155 6.02 17.86 13.52
CA SER A 155 7.03 17.51 14.52
C SER A 155 6.63 16.22 15.23
N VAL A 156 7.61 15.54 15.82
CA VAL A 156 7.41 14.30 16.58
C VAL A 156 7.66 14.57 18.07
N GLY A 157 6.76 14.10 18.92
CA GLY A 157 6.83 14.09 20.37
C GLY A 157 6.40 15.39 21.05
N ARG A 158 6.36 16.50 20.33
CA ARG A 158 5.91 17.81 20.86
C ARG A 158 5.66 18.81 19.74
N LYS A 159 4.66 19.67 19.92
CA LYS A 159 4.42 20.84 19.06
C LYS A 159 5.52 21.89 19.27
N LEU A 160 6.20 22.27 18.18
CA LEU A 160 7.38 23.15 18.25
C LEU A 160 7.08 24.64 18.01
N SER A 161 6.02 24.92 17.26
CA SER A 161 5.57 26.27 16.94
C SER A 161 4.08 26.26 16.57
N LEU A 162 3.46 27.45 16.49
CA LEU A 162 2.09 27.61 15.98
C LEU A 162 1.93 27.13 14.52
N ALA A 163 3.01 27.17 13.73
CA ALA A 163 3.02 26.77 12.33
C ALA A 163 3.30 25.27 12.10
N THR A 164 3.50 24.51 13.19
CA THR A 164 3.80 23.07 13.14
C THR A 164 2.75 22.30 13.92
N SER A 165 2.33 21.16 13.40
CA SER A 165 1.49 20.21 14.14
C SER A 165 2.36 19.13 14.79
N ALA A 166 2.04 18.69 16.00
CA ALA A 166 2.58 17.43 16.51
C ALA A 166 1.86 16.31 15.76
N ILE A 167 2.61 15.41 15.13
CA ILE A 167 2.00 14.38 14.29
C ILE A 167 1.22 13.36 15.12
N GLU A 168 1.59 13.18 16.39
CA GLU A 168 0.85 12.35 17.36
C GLU A 168 -0.58 12.84 17.59
N ASP A 169 -0.82 14.15 17.50
CA ASP A 169 -2.15 14.74 17.68
C ASP A 169 -3.06 14.45 16.46
N LEU A 170 -2.47 14.10 15.31
CA LEU A 170 -3.16 13.83 14.05
C LEU A 170 -3.35 12.34 13.81
N LEU A 171 -2.54 11.51 14.46
CA LEU A 171 -2.55 10.07 14.35
C LEU A 171 -3.47 9.42 15.39
N PRO A 172 -3.90 8.16 15.16
CA PRO A 172 -4.59 7.37 16.18
C PRO A 172 -3.83 7.35 17.52
N SER A 173 -4.54 7.60 18.62
CA SER A 173 -3.96 7.81 19.96
C SER A 173 -3.30 6.57 20.58
N ASP A 174 -3.43 5.41 19.95
CA ASP A 174 -2.89 4.12 20.36
C ASP A 174 -1.48 3.82 19.80
N LEU A 175 -0.94 4.69 18.95
CA LEU A 175 0.39 4.51 18.37
C LEU A 175 1.50 4.94 19.33
N ASP A 176 2.51 4.07 19.49
CA ASP A 176 3.70 4.35 20.29
C ASP A 176 4.52 5.49 19.65
N PRO A 177 4.79 6.60 20.35
CA PRO A 177 5.63 7.69 19.86
C PRO A 177 7.02 7.25 19.37
N MET A 178 7.58 6.20 19.97
CA MET A 178 8.88 5.66 19.55
C MET A 178 8.81 4.97 18.18
N LEU A 179 7.67 4.32 17.87
CA LEU A 179 7.41 3.77 16.54
C LEU A 179 7.22 4.87 15.51
N ILE A 180 6.50 5.95 15.86
CA ILE A 180 6.32 7.11 14.98
C ILE A 180 7.68 7.76 14.66
N ALA A 181 8.54 7.97 15.66
CA ALA A 181 9.88 8.51 15.45
C ALA A 181 10.74 7.61 14.53
N SER A 182 10.71 6.29 14.76
CA SER A 182 11.42 5.33 13.90
C SER A 182 10.87 5.35 12.47
N CYS A 183 9.55 5.43 12.31
CA CYS A 183 8.87 5.50 11.02
C CYS A 183 9.26 6.78 10.26
N VAL A 184 9.28 7.94 10.93
CA VAL A 184 9.70 9.20 10.31
C VAL A 184 11.15 9.11 9.84
N SER A 185 12.05 8.54 10.65
CA SER A 185 13.44 8.32 10.23
C SER A 185 13.55 7.41 9.01
N ASP A 186 12.76 6.32 8.95
CA ASP A 186 12.76 5.40 7.81
C ASP A 186 12.23 6.08 6.54
N LEU A 187 11.14 6.84 6.65
CA LEU A 187 10.58 7.62 5.54
C LEU A 187 11.54 8.67 4.98
N ILE A 188 12.32 9.33 5.84
CA ILE A 188 13.40 10.24 5.40
C ILE A 188 14.47 9.47 4.64
N SER A 189 14.90 8.31 5.15
CA SER A 189 15.92 7.48 4.48
C SER A 189 15.49 7.00 3.09
N LYS A 190 14.18 6.84 2.88
CA LYS A 190 13.54 6.49 1.60
C LYS A 190 13.25 7.72 0.72
N GLY A 191 13.57 8.92 1.19
CA GLY A 191 13.34 10.19 0.47
C GLY A 191 11.87 10.61 0.37
N LEU A 192 10.98 10.06 1.20
CA LEU A 192 9.54 10.36 1.19
C LEU A 192 9.15 11.53 2.11
N LEU A 193 10.04 11.85 3.05
CA LEU A 193 9.95 13.04 3.90
C LEU A 193 11.25 13.84 3.80
N ASN A 194 11.13 15.15 3.96
CA ASN A 194 12.25 16.06 4.11
C ASN A 194 12.49 16.33 5.61
N ASP A 195 13.76 16.34 6.00
CA ASP A 195 14.19 16.94 7.26
C ASP A 195 14.38 18.45 7.06
N SER A 196 13.76 19.26 7.92
CA SER A 196 13.98 20.70 7.91
C SER A 196 14.81 21.09 9.12
N PHE A 197 15.95 21.72 8.86
CA PHE A 197 16.83 22.25 9.90
C PHE A 197 16.24 23.55 10.44
N ILE A 198 15.98 23.55 11.75
CA ILE A 198 15.82 24.70 12.66
C ILE A 198 14.95 25.82 12.06
N SER A 199 13.65 25.81 12.40
CA SER A 199 12.88 27.04 12.37
C SER A 199 13.54 28.03 13.33
N ASN A 200 14.16 29.09 12.80
CA ASN A 200 14.57 30.27 13.57
C ASN A 200 13.36 31.05 14.13
N ASN A 201 12.14 30.52 14.00
CA ASN A 201 10.93 31.05 14.61
C ASN A 201 10.72 30.53 16.04
N ALA A 202 11.81 30.18 16.75
CA ALA A 202 11.78 30.00 18.19
C ALA A 202 11.63 31.37 18.86
N LEU A 203 10.39 31.89 18.93
CA LEU A 203 10.10 33.08 19.72
C LEU A 203 8.90 32.97 20.64
N GLU A 204 8.16 31.85 20.68
CA GLU A 204 7.02 31.74 21.60
C GLU A 204 6.94 30.36 22.25
N GLY A 205 7.81 30.16 23.23
CA GLY A 205 7.79 29.03 24.15
C GLY A 205 9.16 28.90 24.80
N ASN A 206 9.21 28.73 26.13
CA ASN A 206 10.44 28.38 26.84
C ASN A 206 10.90 26.98 26.40
N VAL A 207 11.49 26.89 25.21
CA VAL A 207 12.14 25.68 24.71
C VAL A 207 13.52 25.67 25.31
N GLU A 208 13.73 24.86 26.35
CA GLU A 208 15.09 24.54 26.79
C GLU A 208 15.82 23.90 25.62
N PHE A 209 16.72 24.69 25.02
CA PHE A 209 17.60 24.24 23.94
C PHE A 209 18.60 23.26 24.55
N SER A 210 18.31 21.97 24.45
CA SER A 210 19.31 20.94 24.70
C SER A 210 20.07 20.68 23.41
N ALA A 211 21.40 20.84 23.44
CA ALA A 211 22.28 20.56 22.30
C ALA A 211 22.16 19.10 21.78
N THR A 212 21.56 18.20 22.57
CA THR A 212 21.32 16.81 22.18
C THR A 212 19.92 16.55 21.60
N ASN A 213 18.96 17.46 21.77
CA ASN A 213 17.55 17.28 21.35
C ASN A 213 17.02 18.57 20.69
N ALA A 214 17.65 18.97 19.58
CA ALA A 214 17.17 20.09 18.77
C ALA A 214 15.73 19.78 18.28
N PRO A 215 14.80 20.75 18.35
CA PRO A 215 13.50 20.62 17.73
C PRO A 215 13.63 20.41 16.22
N VAL A 216 13.24 19.24 15.71
CA VAL A 216 13.26 18.93 14.28
C VAL A 216 11.84 19.02 13.73
N THR A 217 11.70 19.70 12.61
CA THR A 217 10.47 19.77 11.83
C THR A 217 10.63 18.95 10.56
N TYR A 218 9.54 18.36 10.09
CA TYR A 218 9.51 17.48 8.93
C TYR A 218 8.43 17.95 7.96
N SER A 219 8.61 17.68 6.68
CA SER A 219 7.59 17.90 5.65
C SER A 219 7.58 16.76 4.65
N ILE A 220 6.49 16.60 3.92
CA ILE A 220 6.43 15.62 2.84
C ILE A 220 7.32 16.06 1.67
N SER A 221 8.02 15.11 1.04
CA SER A 221 8.81 15.38 -0.16
C SER A 221 7.96 15.29 -1.43
N ASP A 222 8.47 15.79 -2.56
CA ASP A 222 7.80 15.64 -3.86
C ASP A 222 7.58 14.16 -4.22
N LEU A 223 8.52 13.28 -3.85
CA LEU A 223 8.37 11.83 -4.02
C LEU A 223 7.28 11.26 -3.10
N GLY A 224 7.17 11.76 -1.87
CA GLY A 224 6.11 11.39 -0.95
C GLY A 224 4.73 11.79 -1.46
N VAL A 225 4.59 13.02 -1.97
CA VAL A 225 3.36 13.50 -2.61
C VAL A 225 3.01 12.64 -3.81
N TRP A 226 3.98 12.43 -4.72
CA TRP A 226 3.80 11.59 -5.90
C TRP A 226 3.35 10.17 -5.53
N LEU A 227 3.97 9.55 -4.51
CA LEU A 227 3.58 8.22 -4.05
C LEU A 227 2.12 8.22 -3.56
N ILE A 228 1.72 9.20 -2.76
CA ILE A 228 0.34 9.31 -2.27
C ILE A 228 -0.67 9.45 -3.42
N GLU A 229 -0.34 10.23 -4.44
CA GLU A 229 -1.16 10.35 -5.65
C GLU A 229 -1.30 9.02 -6.40
N GLN A 230 -0.25 8.18 -6.43
CA GLN A 230 -0.34 6.86 -7.08
C GLN A 230 -1.19 5.86 -6.29
N ILE A 231 -1.20 5.96 -4.95
CA ILE A 231 -1.82 4.96 -4.08
C ILE A 231 -3.23 5.36 -3.62
N THR A 232 -3.58 6.65 -3.72
CA THR A 232 -4.93 7.14 -3.43
C THR A 232 -5.76 7.01 -4.71
N PRO A 233 -6.82 6.18 -4.74
CA PRO A 233 -7.67 6.08 -5.92
C PRO A 233 -8.32 7.45 -6.20
N THR A 234 -8.13 7.97 -7.41
CA THR A 234 -8.92 9.11 -7.90
C THR A 234 -10.39 8.68 -7.83
N PRO A 235 -11.29 9.43 -7.17
CA PRO A 235 -12.71 9.13 -7.24
C PRO A 235 -13.07 9.06 -8.72
N ALA A 236 -13.67 7.95 -9.14
CA ALA A 236 -14.21 7.83 -10.49
C ALA A 236 -15.03 9.10 -10.73
N ALA A 237 -14.61 9.92 -11.69
CA ALA A 237 -15.37 11.08 -12.10
C ALA A 237 -16.79 10.59 -12.32
N SER A 238 -17.71 11.03 -11.47
CA SER A 238 -19.12 10.74 -11.60
C SER A 238 -19.48 11.03 -13.05
N ALA A 239 -19.83 9.98 -13.80
CA ALA A 239 -20.27 10.10 -15.17
C ALA A 239 -21.50 11.02 -15.16
N SER A 240 -21.28 12.28 -15.52
CA SER A 240 -22.29 13.29 -15.80
C SER A 240 -22.82 13.09 -17.20
#